data_AF-A0A2M6WH05-F1
#
_entry.id   AF-A0A2M6WH05-F1
#
_cell.length_a   1.000
_cell.length_b   1.000
_cell.length_c   1.000
_cell.angle_alpha   90.00
_cell.angle_beta   90.00
_cell.angle_gamma   90.00
#
_symmetry.space_group_name_H-M   'P 1'
#
loop_
_entity.id
_entity.type
_entity.pdbx_description
1 polymer ?
#
loop_
_entity_poly.entity_id
_entity_poly.type
_entity_poly.pdbx_seq_one_letter_code
_entity_poly.pdbx_strand_id
1 'polypeptide(L)'
;MSSKFESHYERVVGGSSEDQSEARKELQAWLEEHDYEDTKPYERSASETDANIIALAESWVDHYVTSYGGNPKPFPPESILILEEGSVPLVTEGKLRGGFHSLLSQRIAVERSQSDVSFAACVAHELLHAKSYKAVQVFKDGDIGPYRSGLRVFDRTDEGHYFTDLEEAIVVESTDRFFKTELIQNPLFISEINALTVVKRWVKKSMEIRNFSEDRQRDILDQLYSLPHLETIAQALEGEVDSDDPEMYKIGYIDSILIKAIQEENIGSPGRERERKAFKDTLEEILEKSGRKFTSTDEVFEEFARANFSGNLLPLARTIENILGKGAFRKIANKFRQEFSD
;
A
#
# COMPACT_ATOMS: atom_id res chain seq x y z
N MET A 1 -17.10 28.27 11.09
CA MET A 1 -17.35 27.89 9.68
C MET A 1 -17.43 26.37 9.67
N SER A 2 -18.43 25.77 9.03
CA SER A 2 -18.44 24.31 8.86
C SER A 2 -17.26 23.96 7.97
N SER A 3 -16.29 23.19 8.48
CA SER A 3 -15.26 22.60 7.61
C SER A 3 -15.95 21.84 6.47
N LYS A 4 -15.40 21.93 5.26
CA LYS A 4 -15.86 21.16 4.10
C LYS A 4 -15.52 19.66 4.26
N PHE A 5 -14.60 19.34 5.16
CA PHE A 5 -14.07 18.01 5.40
C PHE A 5 -14.26 17.59 6.85
N GLU A 6 -14.77 16.38 7.05
CA GLU A 6 -14.93 15.78 8.37
C GLU A 6 -13.84 14.74 8.61
N SER A 7 -13.42 14.59 9.86
CA SER A 7 -12.56 13.49 10.29
C SER A 7 -13.07 12.13 9.80
N HIS A 8 -12.16 11.32 9.26
CA HIS A 8 -12.36 9.98 8.68
C HIS A 8 -12.54 8.91 9.76
N TYR A 9 -12.47 9.26 11.04
CA TYR A 9 -12.73 8.34 12.15
C TYR A 9 -14.22 8.03 12.28
N GLU A 10 -14.59 6.79 11.95
CA GLU A 10 -15.96 6.30 11.99
C GLU A 10 -16.44 6.09 13.43
N ARG A 11 -15.53 5.71 14.33
CA ARG A 11 -15.88 5.36 15.71
C ARG A 11 -14.90 5.90 16.73
N VAL A 12 -15.45 6.36 17.86
CA VAL A 12 -14.73 6.59 19.11
C VAL A 12 -15.24 5.55 20.12
N VAL A 13 -14.33 4.87 20.83
CA VAL A 13 -14.66 3.88 21.85
C VAL A 13 -14.02 4.24 23.20
N GLY A 14 -14.57 3.71 24.30
CA GLY A 14 -14.11 4.10 25.64
C GLY A 14 -14.68 5.46 26.07
N GLY A 15 -14.37 5.86 27.31
CA GLY A 15 -14.85 7.12 27.89
C GLY A 15 -16.36 7.23 28.08
N SER A 16 -16.77 8.36 28.63
CA SER A 16 -18.16 8.83 28.67
C SER A 16 -18.61 9.34 27.29
N SER A 17 -19.91 9.61 27.13
CA SER A 17 -20.41 10.26 25.89
C SER A 17 -19.88 11.69 25.71
N GLU A 18 -19.53 12.36 26.81
CA GLU A 18 -18.91 13.69 26.77
C GLU A 18 -17.46 13.57 26.27
N ASP A 19 -16.70 12.61 26.79
CA ASP A 19 -15.31 12.34 26.36
C ASP A 19 -15.27 11.98 24.87
N GLN A 20 -16.21 11.14 24.40
CA GLN A 20 -16.29 10.79 22.98
C GLN A 20 -16.64 11.98 22.08
N SER A 21 -17.42 12.93 22.59
CA SER A 21 -17.74 14.17 21.87
C SER A 21 -16.52 15.08 21.78
N GLU A 22 -15.76 15.19 22.86
CA GLU A 22 -14.53 15.99 22.90
C GLU A 22 -13.45 15.39 21.99
N ALA A 23 -13.26 14.07 22.05
CA ALA A 23 -12.37 13.34 21.15
C ALA A 23 -12.67 13.60 19.67
N ARG A 24 -13.95 13.70 19.28
CA ARG A 24 -14.33 14.03 17.90
C ARG A 24 -13.94 15.46 17.50
N LYS A 25 -14.03 16.41 18.42
CA LYS A 25 -13.59 17.79 18.16
C LYS A 25 -12.06 17.85 18.03
N GLU A 26 -11.34 17.13 18.86
CA GLU A 26 -9.88 17.05 18.81
C GLU A 26 -9.40 16.41 17.50
N LEU A 27 -9.99 15.28 17.09
CA LEU A 27 -9.71 14.66 15.80
C LEU A 27 -10.02 15.57 14.61
N GLN A 28 -11.05 16.40 14.72
CA GLN A 28 -11.38 17.39 13.69
C GLN A 28 -10.35 18.53 13.68
N ALA A 29 -9.91 18.99 14.86
CA ALA A 29 -8.87 19.99 14.97
C ALA A 29 -7.53 19.51 14.38
N TRP A 30 -7.14 18.25 14.59
CA TRP A 30 -5.94 17.66 13.99
C TRP A 30 -6.01 17.52 12.47
N LEU A 31 -7.20 17.27 11.91
CA LEU A 31 -7.40 17.30 10.46
C LEU A 31 -7.21 18.73 9.91
N GLU A 32 -7.70 19.72 10.64
CA GLU A 32 -7.62 21.15 10.30
C GLU A 32 -6.25 21.76 10.62
N GLU A 33 -5.40 21.07 11.37
CA GLU A 33 -4.06 21.53 11.69
C GLU A 33 -3.12 21.28 10.51
N HIS A 34 -2.53 22.36 10.00
CA HIS A 34 -1.88 22.31 8.69
C HIS A 34 -0.41 21.92 8.69
N ASP A 35 0.19 21.64 9.85
CA ASP A 35 1.64 21.72 9.98
C ASP A 35 2.33 20.37 10.22
N TYR A 36 3.14 19.94 9.25
CA TYR A 36 4.21 18.97 9.44
C TYR A 36 5.53 19.70 9.24
N GLU A 37 6.06 20.31 10.30
CA GLU A 37 7.26 21.14 10.19
C GLU A 37 8.45 20.37 9.60
N ASP A 38 8.53 19.06 9.87
CA ASP A 38 9.61 18.20 9.40
C ASP A 38 9.53 17.90 7.89
N THR A 39 8.35 17.99 7.26
CA THR A 39 8.20 17.76 5.81
C THR A 39 8.44 19.01 4.97
N LYS A 40 8.15 20.20 5.52
CA LYS A 40 8.25 21.49 4.82
C LYS A 40 9.54 21.69 4.00
N PRO A 41 10.74 21.31 4.48
CA PRO A 41 11.97 21.49 3.71
C PRO A 41 12.04 20.68 2.40
N TYR A 42 11.22 19.63 2.29
CA TYR A 42 11.21 18.68 1.19
C TYR A 42 9.92 18.73 0.37
N GLU A 43 8.95 19.55 0.75
CA GLU A 43 7.70 19.71 0.03
C GLU A 43 7.92 20.42 -1.30
N ARG A 44 7.25 19.92 -2.34
CA ARG A 44 7.20 20.54 -3.66
C ARG A 44 5.76 20.78 -4.09
N SER A 45 5.57 21.80 -4.93
CA SER A 45 4.26 22.07 -5.52
C SER A 45 3.88 20.97 -6.52
N ALA A 46 2.60 20.59 -6.51
CA ALA A 46 2.03 19.69 -7.50
C ALA A 46 2.06 20.35 -8.90
N SER A 47 2.55 19.62 -9.89
CA SER A 47 2.32 19.95 -11.30
C SER A 47 0.90 19.57 -11.73
N GLU A 48 0.48 20.00 -12.93
CA GLU A 48 -0.79 19.58 -13.52
C GLU A 48 -0.86 18.05 -13.71
N THR A 49 0.26 17.44 -14.12
CA THR A 49 0.37 15.98 -14.22
C THR A 49 0.19 15.32 -12.86
N ASP A 50 0.83 15.85 -11.81
CA ASP A 50 0.71 15.30 -10.46
C ASP A 50 -0.74 15.36 -9.96
N ALA A 51 -1.42 16.49 -10.21
CA ALA A 51 -2.83 16.66 -9.85
C ALA A 51 -3.74 15.67 -10.59
N ASN A 52 -3.50 15.41 -11.89
CA ASN A 52 -4.25 14.43 -12.66
C ASN A 52 -4.03 12.99 -12.17
N ILE A 53 -2.79 12.65 -11.81
CA ILE A 53 -2.45 11.34 -11.26
C ILE A 53 -3.12 11.14 -9.89
N ILE A 54 -3.07 12.14 -9.01
CA ILE A 54 -3.71 12.10 -7.69
C ILE A 54 -5.22 11.93 -7.84
N ALA A 55 -5.86 12.71 -8.72
CA ALA A 55 -7.29 12.60 -8.96
C ALA A 55 -7.71 11.22 -9.49
N LEU A 56 -6.90 10.62 -10.38
CA LEU A 56 -7.13 9.26 -10.87
C LEU A 56 -7.04 8.24 -9.74
N ALA A 57 -5.98 8.29 -8.94
CA ALA A 57 -5.77 7.38 -7.81
C ALA A 57 -6.89 7.51 -6.79
N GLU A 58 -7.27 8.75 -6.41
CA GLU A 58 -8.36 8.98 -5.46
C GLU A 58 -9.69 8.44 -5.99
N SER A 59 -10.05 8.71 -7.25
CA SER A 59 -11.29 8.19 -7.83
C SER A 59 -11.33 6.67 -7.86
N TRP A 60 -10.20 6.01 -8.16
CA TRP A 60 -10.13 4.56 -8.16
C TRP A 60 -10.25 4.01 -6.73
N VAL A 61 -9.52 4.59 -5.76
CA VAL A 61 -9.58 4.16 -4.36
C VAL A 61 -10.99 4.34 -3.79
N ASP A 62 -11.68 5.43 -4.10
CA ASP A 62 -13.05 5.66 -3.64
C ASP A 62 -14.02 4.59 -4.17
N HIS A 63 -13.91 4.27 -5.47
CA HIS A 63 -14.70 3.19 -6.04
C HIS A 63 -14.37 1.85 -5.39
N TYR A 64 -13.08 1.56 -5.21
CA TYR A 64 -12.59 0.32 -4.65
C TYR A 64 -13.04 0.12 -3.20
N VAL A 65 -12.83 1.10 -2.33
CA VAL A 65 -13.27 1.10 -0.92
C VAL A 65 -14.80 0.92 -0.84
N THR A 66 -15.56 1.63 -1.68
CA THR A 66 -17.03 1.51 -1.74
C THR A 66 -17.46 0.09 -2.13
N SER A 67 -16.77 -0.55 -3.09
CA SER A 67 -17.09 -1.91 -3.53
C SER A 67 -16.97 -2.97 -2.41
N TYR A 68 -16.11 -2.70 -1.43
CA TYR A 68 -15.93 -3.52 -0.22
C TYR A 68 -16.79 -3.09 0.97
N GLY A 69 -17.75 -2.19 0.75
CA GLY A 69 -18.68 -1.71 1.78
C GLY A 69 -18.07 -0.69 2.74
N GLY A 70 -16.94 -0.08 2.38
CA GLY A 70 -16.42 1.10 3.07
C GLY A 70 -17.17 2.37 2.69
N ASN A 71 -16.86 3.46 3.39
CA ASN A 71 -17.43 4.79 3.19
C ASN A 71 -16.28 5.80 2.99
N PRO A 72 -15.67 5.85 1.79
CA PRO A 72 -14.52 6.72 1.57
C PRO A 72 -14.95 8.17 1.71
N LYS A 73 -14.39 8.88 2.68
CA LYS A 73 -14.65 10.32 2.84
C LYS A 73 -13.78 11.12 1.87
N PRO A 74 -14.25 12.30 1.43
CA PRO A 74 -13.42 13.22 0.65
C PRO A 74 -12.11 13.50 1.38
N PHE A 75 -10.99 13.39 0.67
CA PHE A 75 -9.67 13.67 1.22
C PHE A 75 -9.29 15.11 0.87
N PRO A 76 -8.90 15.96 1.83
CA PRO A 76 -8.51 17.33 1.51
C PRO A 76 -7.26 17.32 0.62
N PRO A 77 -7.22 18.06 -0.51
CA PRO A 77 -6.04 18.13 -1.37
C PRO A 77 -4.77 18.57 -0.61
N GLU A 78 -4.92 19.48 0.35
CA GLU A 78 -3.87 19.96 1.24
C GLU A 78 -3.34 18.89 2.23
N SER A 79 -4.03 17.75 2.36
CA SER A 79 -3.59 16.60 3.14
C SER A 79 -2.76 15.61 2.33
N ILE A 80 -2.55 15.87 1.03
CA ILE A 80 -1.68 15.09 0.15
C ILE A 80 -0.39 15.89 -0.08
N LEU A 81 0.65 15.56 0.67
CA LEU A 81 1.95 16.19 0.57
C LEU A 81 2.76 15.50 -0.54
N ILE A 82 3.29 16.28 -1.47
CA ILE A 82 4.23 15.79 -2.48
C ILE A 82 5.62 16.19 -2.04
N LEU A 83 6.47 15.20 -1.83
CA LEU A 83 7.85 15.41 -1.38
C LEU A 83 8.86 15.15 -2.49
N GLU A 84 10.06 15.71 -2.37
CA GLU A 84 11.19 15.37 -3.24
C GLU A 84 11.59 13.89 -3.07
N GLU A 85 12.09 13.27 -4.13
CA GLU A 85 12.53 11.86 -4.12
C GLU A 85 13.67 11.64 -3.10
N GLY A 86 13.56 10.57 -2.30
CA GLY A 86 14.51 10.24 -1.23
C GLY A 86 14.35 11.03 0.08
N SER A 87 13.31 11.85 0.23
CA SER A 87 13.07 12.63 1.45
C SER A 87 12.30 11.90 2.55
N VAL A 88 11.49 10.89 2.23
CA VAL A 88 10.73 10.11 3.23
C VAL A 88 11.65 9.43 4.24
N PRO A 89 12.77 8.80 3.84
CA PRO A 89 13.75 8.29 4.81
C PRO A 89 14.34 9.39 5.71
N LEU A 90 14.46 10.62 5.23
CA LEU A 90 15.01 11.73 6.03
C LEU A 90 14.02 12.18 7.10
N VAL A 91 12.73 12.29 6.76
CA VAL A 91 11.68 12.74 7.70
C VAL A 91 11.20 11.61 8.64
N THR A 92 11.45 10.35 8.30
CA THR A 92 11.04 9.19 9.10
C THR A 92 12.20 8.47 9.78
N GLU A 93 13.40 9.08 9.80
CA GLU A 93 14.62 8.50 10.37
C GLU A 93 14.97 7.11 9.79
N GLY A 94 14.68 6.92 8.50
CA GLY A 94 14.94 5.70 7.74
C GLY A 94 13.92 4.58 7.95
N LYS A 95 12.83 4.83 8.69
CA LYS A 95 11.81 3.80 8.97
C LYS A 95 10.90 3.51 7.79
N LEU A 96 10.65 4.50 6.93
CA LEU A 96 9.77 4.40 5.77
C LEU A 96 10.48 4.89 4.51
N ARG A 97 9.92 4.54 3.35
CA ARG A 97 10.40 4.93 2.02
C ARG A 97 9.22 5.17 1.09
N GLY A 98 9.37 6.07 0.12
CA GLY A 98 8.40 6.31 -0.95
C GLY A 98 7.15 7.08 -0.49
N GLY A 99 6.51 6.68 0.60
CA GLY A 99 5.37 7.38 1.16
C GLY A 99 5.09 6.99 2.61
N PHE A 100 4.20 7.75 3.23
CA PHE A 100 3.61 7.40 4.51
C PHE A 100 2.25 8.06 4.73
N HIS A 101 1.42 7.39 5.52
CA HIS A 101 0.15 7.90 6.00
C HIS A 101 0.20 8.15 7.51
N SER A 102 -0.17 9.37 7.92
CA SER A 102 -0.37 9.72 9.32
C SER A 102 -1.80 9.43 9.76
N LEU A 103 -1.94 8.54 10.74
CA LEU A 103 -3.24 8.10 11.27
C LEU A 103 -4.06 9.23 11.88
N LEU A 104 -3.46 10.01 12.79
CA LEU A 104 -4.20 10.99 13.60
C LEU A 104 -4.50 12.26 12.81
N SER A 105 -3.48 12.82 12.13
CA SER A 105 -3.63 14.02 11.30
C SER A 105 -4.28 13.75 9.94
N GLN A 106 -4.48 12.48 9.57
CA GLN A 106 -5.15 12.05 8.33
C GLN A 106 -4.51 12.66 7.08
N ARG A 107 -3.19 12.55 7.00
CA ARG A 107 -2.38 13.04 5.88
C ARG A 107 -1.68 11.89 5.21
N ILE A 108 -1.37 12.08 3.93
CA ILE A 108 -0.42 11.23 3.22
C ILE A 108 0.71 12.11 2.72
N ALA A 109 1.92 11.58 2.74
CA ALA A 109 3.07 12.17 2.09
C ALA A 109 3.65 11.16 1.12
N VAL A 110 3.91 11.59 -0.11
CA VAL A 110 4.39 10.72 -1.18
C VAL A 110 5.54 11.39 -1.91
N GLU A 111 6.64 10.67 -2.08
CA GLU A 111 7.78 11.09 -2.88
C GLU A 111 7.39 11.14 -4.36
N ARG A 112 7.72 12.24 -5.01
CA ARG A 112 7.58 12.35 -6.45
C ARG A 112 8.75 11.67 -7.15
N SER A 113 8.64 10.34 -7.29
CA SER A 113 9.58 9.57 -8.10
C SER A 113 9.56 10.03 -9.55
N GLN A 114 10.59 9.66 -10.33
CA GLN A 114 10.62 9.94 -11.77
C GLN A 114 9.57 9.15 -12.58
N SER A 115 9.02 8.08 -12.01
CA SER A 115 8.02 7.22 -12.62
C SER A 115 6.62 7.70 -12.26
N ASP A 116 5.80 7.99 -13.28
CA ASP A 116 4.40 8.39 -13.07
C ASP A 116 3.58 7.21 -12.58
N VAL A 117 3.88 6.00 -13.06
CA VAL A 117 3.29 4.74 -12.58
C VAL A 117 3.60 4.52 -11.10
N SER A 118 4.86 4.68 -10.70
CA SER A 118 5.30 4.48 -9.31
C SER A 118 4.69 5.53 -8.37
N PHE A 119 4.64 6.78 -8.82
CA PHE A 119 3.97 7.85 -8.08
C PHE A 119 2.47 7.57 -7.91
N ALA A 120 1.76 7.19 -8.98
CA ALA A 120 0.35 6.83 -8.93
C ALA A 120 0.08 5.65 -7.97
N ALA A 121 0.89 4.59 -8.06
CA ALA A 121 0.77 3.42 -7.21
C ALA A 121 1.00 3.76 -5.72
N CYS A 122 1.99 4.61 -5.43
CA CYS A 122 2.26 5.05 -4.06
C CYS A 122 1.14 5.95 -3.50
N VAL A 123 0.62 6.89 -4.29
CA VAL A 123 -0.56 7.68 -3.90
C VAL A 123 -1.75 6.78 -3.59
N ALA A 124 -2.05 5.81 -4.46
CA ALA A 124 -3.14 4.86 -4.23
C ALA A 124 -2.92 4.01 -2.96
N HIS A 125 -1.68 3.56 -2.72
CA HIS A 125 -1.30 2.80 -1.53
C HIS A 125 -1.58 3.59 -0.24
N GLU A 126 -1.09 4.83 -0.15
CA GLU A 126 -1.32 5.66 1.03
C GLU A 126 -2.78 6.06 1.19
N LEU A 127 -3.50 6.31 0.08
CA LEU A 127 -4.94 6.57 0.12
C LEU A 127 -5.75 5.34 0.58
N LEU A 128 -5.34 4.12 0.25
CA LEU A 128 -6.00 2.90 0.73
C LEU A 128 -5.85 2.76 2.25
N HIS A 129 -4.67 3.06 2.81
CA HIS A 129 -4.51 3.19 4.26
C HIS A 129 -5.41 4.30 4.82
N ALA A 130 -5.39 5.47 4.18
CA ALA A 130 -6.11 6.65 4.65
C ALA A 130 -7.63 6.49 4.63
N LYS A 131 -8.17 5.78 3.63
CA LYS A 131 -9.61 5.57 3.44
C LYS A 131 -10.11 4.21 3.97
N SER A 132 -9.24 3.44 4.63
CA SER A 132 -9.64 2.26 5.39
C SER A 132 -10.47 2.61 6.62
N TYR A 133 -11.18 1.63 7.21
CA TYR A 133 -11.97 1.87 8.42
C TYR A 133 -11.09 2.33 9.58
N LYS A 134 -11.46 3.44 10.22
CA LYS A 134 -10.72 4.00 11.36
C LYS A 134 -11.57 4.11 12.62
N ALA A 135 -10.97 3.76 13.75
CA ALA A 135 -11.52 4.00 15.07
C ALA A 135 -10.43 4.46 16.04
N VAL A 136 -10.78 5.39 16.92
CA VAL A 136 -9.95 5.80 18.07
C VAL A 136 -10.55 5.30 19.37
N GLN A 137 -9.71 5.21 20.41
CA GLN A 137 -10.11 4.94 21.77
C GLN A 137 -9.76 6.14 22.66
N VAL A 138 -10.67 6.47 23.58
CA VAL A 138 -10.39 7.32 24.74
C VAL A 138 -9.83 6.45 25.86
N PHE A 139 -8.64 6.80 26.34
CA PHE A 139 -7.93 6.14 27.44
C PHE A 139 -8.40 6.67 28.81
N LYS A 140 -7.87 6.09 29.90
CA LYS A 140 -8.36 6.39 31.27
C LYS A 140 -7.93 7.76 31.78
N ASP A 141 -6.81 8.25 31.28
CA ASP A 141 -6.26 9.59 31.49
C ASP A 141 -6.98 10.67 30.66
N GLY A 142 -7.83 10.26 29.72
CA GLY A 142 -8.56 11.16 28.82
C GLY A 142 -7.90 11.32 27.46
N ASP A 143 -6.70 10.77 27.27
CA ASP A 143 -5.98 10.84 26.00
C ASP A 143 -6.70 10.03 24.93
N ILE A 144 -6.52 10.42 23.68
CA ILE A 144 -7.07 9.71 22.53
C ILE A 144 -5.97 9.09 21.70
N GLY A 145 -6.20 7.88 21.22
CA GLY A 145 -5.25 7.22 20.32
C GLY A 145 -5.91 6.22 19.40
N PRO A 146 -5.15 5.71 18.43
CA PRO A 146 -5.66 4.75 17.46
C PRO A 146 -6.12 3.49 18.18
N TYR A 147 -7.32 3.03 17.84
CA TYR A 147 -7.85 1.73 18.27
C TYR A 147 -7.82 0.73 17.13
N ARG A 148 -8.12 1.20 15.92
CA ARG A 148 -8.16 0.37 14.71
C ARG A 148 -7.94 1.20 13.46
N SER A 149 -7.17 0.65 12.51
CA SER A 149 -7.02 1.16 11.14
C SER A 149 -7.06 -0.03 10.18
N GLY A 150 -8.09 -0.10 9.34
CA GLY A 150 -8.32 -1.27 8.51
C GLY A 150 -8.54 -2.54 9.34
N LEU A 151 -7.71 -3.57 9.14
CA LEU A 151 -7.64 -4.75 10.01
C LEU A 151 -6.69 -4.57 11.20
N ARG A 152 -5.78 -3.60 11.16
CA ARG A 152 -4.79 -3.36 12.22
C ARG A 152 -5.49 -3.01 13.52
N VAL A 153 -5.15 -3.70 14.61
CA VAL A 153 -5.68 -3.45 15.95
C VAL A 153 -4.54 -3.06 16.88
N PHE A 154 -4.72 -1.93 17.56
CA PHE A 154 -3.74 -1.35 18.48
C PHE A 154 -3.98 -1.92 19.89
N ASP A 155 -2.94 -2.44 20.54
CA ASP A 155 -3.04 -2.85 21.94
C ASP A 155 -3.17 -1.63 22.85
N ARG A 156 -3.90 -1.77 23.96
CA ARG A 156 -4.12 -0.72 24.94
C ARG A 156 -2.90 -0.48 25.84
N THR A 157 -1.99 -1.44 25.89
CA THR A 157 -0.77 -1.38 26.70
C THR A 157 0.43 -0.87 25.91
N ASP A 158 0.23 -0.51 24.63
CA ASP A 158 1.30 -0.14 23.70
C ASP A 158 2.37 -1.24 23.51
N GLU A 159 2.04 -2.50 23.82
CA GLU A 159 2.94 -3.65 23.65
C GLU A 159 2.98 -4.18 22.19
N GLY A 160 2.31 -3.51 21.26
CA GLY A 160 2.38 -3.81 19.82
C GLY A 160 1.04 -3.73 19.09
N HIS A 161 1.06 -4.24 17.86
CA HIS A 161 -0.05 -4.13 16.92
C HIS A 161 -0.35 -5.48 16.26
N TYR A 162 -1.62 -5.88 16.27
CA TYR A 162 -2.08 -7.08 15.59
C TYR A 162 -2.51 -6.76 14.17
N PHE A 163 -2.28 -7.71 13.25
CA PHE A 163 -2.65 -7.61 11.84
C PHE A 163 -1.97 -6.48 11.05
N THR A 164 -0.86 -5.90 11.53
CA THR A 164 -0.15 -4.84 10.80
C THR A 164 0.34 -5.33 9.44
N ASP A 165 1.11 -6.42 9.44
CA ASP A 165 1.64 -7.02 8.21
C ASP A 165 0.52 -7.54 7.29
N LEU A 166 -0.63 -7.93 7.87
CA LEU A 166 -1.79 -8.39 7.11
C LEU A 166 -2.49 -7.22 6.42
N GLU A 167 -2.65 -6.10 7.12
CA GLU A 167 -3.28 -4.89 6.57
C GLU A 167 -2.44 -4.30 5.45
N GLU A 168 -1.11 -4.22 5.64
CA GLU A 168 -0.15 -3.89 4.59
C GLU A 168 -0.29 -4.82 3.37
N ALA A 169 -0.32 -6.14 3.58
CA ALA A 169 -0.44 -7.09 2.48
C ALA A 169 -1.77 -6.94 1.70
N ILE A 170 -2.85 -6.55 2.37
CA ILE A 170 -4.12 -6.22 1.72
C ILE A 170 -3.96 -4.96 0.87
N VAL A 171 -3.36 -3.91 1.42
CA VAL A 171 -3.14 -2.64 0.70
C VAL A 171 -2.24 -2.85 -0.51
N VAL A 172 -1.15 -3.60 -0.39
CA VAL A 172 -0.26 -3.93 -1.52
C VAL A 172 -0.99 -4.72 -2.61
N GLU A 173 -1.80 -5.71 -2.25
CA GLU A 173 -2.61 -6.47 -3.21
C GLU A 173 -3.70 -5.59 -3.86
N SER A 174 -4.29 -4.65 -3.11
CA SER A 174 -5.20 -3.65 -3.66
C SER A 174 -4.49 -2.70 -4.64
N THR A 175 -3.28 -2.24 -4.34
CA THR A 175 -2.47 -1.41 -5.25
C THR A 175 -2.07 -2.17 -6.52
N ASP A 176 -1.76 -3.47 -6.42
CA ASP A 176 -1.52 -4.31 -7.61
C ASP A 176 -2.76 -4.37 -8.50
N ARG A 177 -3.96 -4.47 -7.92
CA ARG A 177 -5.22 -4.39 -8.68
C ARG A 177 -5.37 -3.04 -9.36
N PHE A 178 -5.06 -1.94 -8.70
CA PHE A 178 -5.04 -0.61 -9.33
C PHE A 178 -4.13 -0.57 -10.55
N PHE A 179 -2.91 -1.09 -10.42
CA PHE A 179 -1.98 -1.19 -11.54
C PHE A 179 -2.58 -2.01 -12.70
N LYS A 180 -3.05 -3.22 -12.41
CA LYS A 180 -3.55 -4.18 -13.40
C LYS A 180 -4.87 -3.78 -14.06
N THR A 181 -5.73 -3.01 -13.40
CA THR A 181 -7.04 -2.63 -13.95
C THR A 181 -7.06 -1.22 -14.52
N GLU A 182 -6.29 -0.30 -13.94
CA GLU A 182 -6.35 1.12 -14.30
C GLU A 182 -5.06 1.58 -14.99
N LEU A 183 -3.90 1.46 -14.34
CA LEU A 183 -2.66 2.08 -14.83
C LEU A 183 -2.21 1.52 -16.18
N ILE A 184 -2.26 0.19 -16.37
CA ILE A 184 -1.76 -0.45 -17.61
C ILE A 184 -2.53 -0.05 -18.88
N GLN A 185 -3.77 0.45 -18.73
CA GLN A 185 -4.65 0.80 -19.86
C GLN A 185 -4.84 2.31 -19.98
N ASN A 186 -4.41 3.09 -19.00
CA ASN A 186 -4.68 4.52 -18.96
C ASN A 186 -3.69 5.29 -19.86
N PRO A 187 -4.18 6.16 -20.77
CA PRO A 187 -3.33 6.93 -21.68
C PRO A 187 -2.26 7.78 -21.01
N LEU A 188 -2.46 8.18 -19.74
CA LEU A 188 -1.47 8.93 -18.97
C LEU A 188 -0.15 8.18 -18.80
N PHE A 189 -0.17 6.84 -18.78
CA PHE A 189 1.01 6.02 -18.49
C PHE A 189 1.50 5.19 -19.69
N ILE A 190 0.88 5.31 -20.86
CA ILE A 190 1.11 4.36 -21.97
C ILE A 190 2.57 4.28 -22.43
N SER A 191 3.30 5.41 -22.39
CA SER A 191 4.72 5.44 -22.75
C SER A 191 5.56 4.60 -21.77
N GLU A 192 5.34 4.80 -20.48
CA GLU A 192 6.01 4.08 -19.42
C GLU A 192 5.64 2.58 -19.43
N ILE A 193 4.36 2.24 -19.65
CA ILE A 193 3.90 0.84 -19.73
C ILE A 193 4.50 0.10 -20.94
N ASN A 194 4.67 0.79 -22.07
CA ASN A 194 5.36 0.22 -23.24
C ASN A 194 6.84 -0.05 -22.93
N ALA A 195 7.53 0.90 -22.28
CA ALA A 195 8.90 0.71 -21.84
C ALA A 195 9.03 -0.45 -20.82
N LEU A 196 8.09 -0.55 -19.88
CA LEU A 196 8.01 -1.64 -18.92
C LEU A 196 7.91 -3.00 -19.61
N THR A 197 7.11 -3.09 -20.67
CA THR A 197 6.91 -4.33 -21.44
C THR A 197 8.21 -4.80 -22.10
N VAL A 198 9.01 -3.86 -22.64
CA VAL A 198 10.35 -4.15 -23.17
C VAL A 198 11.25 -4.67 -22.06
N VAL A 199 11.31 -3.96 -20.93
CA VAL A 199 12.14 -4.34 -19.79
C VAL A 199 11.76 -5.73 -19.27
N LYS A 200 10.48 -5.99 -19.01
CA LYS A 200 9.98 -7.30 -18.53
C LYS A 200 10.37 -8.46 -19.45
N ARG A 201 10.41 -8.23 -20.77
CA ARG A 201 10.86 -9.25 -21.75
C ARG A 201 12.33 -9.63 -21.51
N TRP A 202 13.20 -8.65 -21.29
CA TRP A 202 14.62 -8.89 -21.03
C TRP A 202 14.88 -9.46 -19.65
N VAL A 203 14.15 -9.00 -18.63
CA VAL A 203 14.18 -9.58 -17.27
C VAL A 203 13.81 -11.06 -17.32
N LYS A 204 12.71 -11.41 -18.02
CA LYS A 204 12.30 -12.80 -18.23
C LYS A 204 13.41 -13.63 -18.87
N LYS A 205 14.00 -13.12 -19.95
CA LYS A 205 15.08 -13.80 -20.67
C LYS A 205 16.31 -14.05 -19.80
N SER A 206 16.70 -13.08 -18.96
CA SER A 206 17.78 -13.26 -17.98
C SER A 206 17.46 -14.40 -17.01
N MET A 207 16.24 -14.43 -16.47
CA MET A 207 15.80 -15.46 -15.54
C MET A 207 15.75 -16.86 -16.17
N GLU A 208 15.37 -16.97 -17.44
CA GLU A 208 15.39 -18.23 -18.21
C GLU A 208 16.81 -18.79 -18.33
N ILE A 209 17.80 -17.96 -18.67
CA ILE A 209 19.22 -18.37 -18.74
C ILE A 209 19.73 -18.85 -17.37
N ARG A 210 19.25 -18.22 -16.29
CA ARG A 210 19.61 -18.55 -14.91
C ARG A 210 18.80 -19.72 -14.33
N ASN A 211 17.96 -20.38 -15.13
CA ASN A 211 17.11 -21.52 -14.74
C ASN A 211 16.17 -21.23 -13.56
N PHE A 212 15.58 -20.03 -13.50
CA PHE A 212 14.53 -19.72 -12.53
C PHE A 212 13.26 -20.50 -12.92
N SER A 213 12.52 -21.02 -11.92
CA SER A 213 11.23 -21.68 -12.17
C SER A 213 10.21 -20.69 -12.75
N GLU A 214 9.28 -21.18 -13.56
CA GLU A 214 8.22 -20.35 -14.17
C GLU A 214 7.42 -19.58 -13.12
N ASP A 215 7.10 -20.20 -11.98
CA ASP A 215 6.42 -19.54 -10.87
C ASP A 215 7.24 -18.37 -10.32
N ARG A 216 8.54 -18.55 -10.12
CA ARG A 216 9.42 -17.48 -9.63
C ARG A 216 9.57 -16.36 -10.66
N GLN A 217 9.61 -16.71 -11.95
CA GLN A 217 9.64 -15.71 -13.02
C GLN A 217 8.38 -14.85 -13.01
N ARG A 218 7.20 -15.50 -12.93
CA ARG A 218 5.90 -14.81 -12.86
C ARG A 218 5.84 -13.90 -11.64
N ASP A 219 6.21 -14.40 -10.46
CA ASP A 219 6.17 -13.61 -9.23
C ASP A 219 7.06 -12.37 -9.31
N ILE A 220 8.25 -12.45 -9.91
CA ILE A 220 9.14 -11.28 -10.11
C ILE A 220 8.57 -10.30 -11.13
N LEU A 221 8.08 -10.79 -12.28
CA LEU A 221 7.54 -9.93 -13.33
C LEU A 221 6.24 -9.24 -12.92
N ASP A 222 5.42 -9.89 -12.10
CA ASP A 222 4.19 -9.30 -11.56
C ASP A 222 4.50 -8.16 -10.59
N GLN A 223 5.63 -8.22 -9.88
CA GLN A 223 6.05 -7.18 -8.92
C GLN A 223 6.79 -5.99 -9.54
N LEU A 224 7.25 -6.13 -10.79
CA LEU A 224 7.97 -5.08 -11.49
C LEU A 224 6.97 -4.09 -12.10
N TYR A 225 6.55 -3.07 -11.35
CA TYR A 225 5.66 -2.02 -11.86
C TYR A 225 6.41 -0.85 -12.51
N SER A 226 7.60 -0.54 -12.01
CA SER A 226 8.39 0.62 -12.41
C SER A 226 9.88 0.37 -12.16
N LEU A 227 10.72 1.14 -12.86
CA LEU A 227 12.14 1.35 -12.56
C LEU A 227 12.49 2.81 -12.85
N PRO A 228 13.49 3.39 -12.18
CA PRO A 228 14.03 4.69 -12.56
C PRO A 228 14.48 4.69 -14.03
N HIS A 229 14.18 5.77 -14.76
CA HIS A 229 14.57 5.94 -16.17
C HIS A 229 14.13 4.82 -17.13
N LEU A 230 12.94 4.25 -16.91
CA LEU A 230 12.45 3.07 -17.63
C LEU A 230 12.51 3.21 -19.17
N GLU A 231 12.14 4.37 -19.72
CA GLU A 231 12.19 4.62 -21.17
C GLU A 231 13.62 4.59 -21.72
N THR A 232 14.59 5.18 -21.01
CA THR A 232 16.01 5.13 -21.37
C THR A 232 16.53 3.71 -21.34
N ILE A 233 16.13 2.92 -20.33
CA ILE A 233 16.48 1.50 -20.23
C ILE A 233 15.90 0.73 -21.43
N ALA A 234 14.62 0.93 -21.75
CA ALA A 234 13.98 0.27 -22.88
C ALA A 234 14.65 0.61 -24.21
N GLN A 235 14.99 1.88 -24.45
CA GLN A 235 15.72 2.32 -25.64
C GLN A 235 17.09 1.64 -25.76
N ALA A 236 17.85 1.53 -24.66
CA ALA A 236 19.13 0.83 -24.66
C ALA A 236 18.98 -0.68 -24.94
N LEU A 237 17.89 -1.30 -24.47
CA LEU A 237 17.58 -2.70 -24.69
C LEU A 237 17.08 -3.00 -26.11
N GLU A 238 16.46 -2.05 -26.79
CA GLU A 238 16.03 -2.21 -28.19
C GLU A 238 17.07 -1.74 -29.21
N GLY A 239 17.97 -0.83 -28.81
CA GLY A 239 19.03 -0.29 -29.67
C GLY A 239 20.05 -1.32 -30.16
N GLU A 240 20.78 -0.94 -31.21
CA GLU A 240 21.94 -1.70 -31.68
C GLU A 240 23.09 -1.58 -30.66
N VAL A 241 23.81 -2.68 -30.47
CA VAL A 241 24.95 -2.76 -29.56
C VAL A 241 26.13 -3.32 -30.34
N ASP A 242 27.25 -2.61 -30.29
CA ASP A 242 28.53 -3.05 -30.83
C ASP A 242 29.18 -4.04 -29.85
N SER A 243 28.77 -5.32 -29.95
CA SER A 243 29.23 -6.43 -29.12
C SER A 243 29.24 -7.71 -29.94
N ASP A 244 30.22 -8.59 -29.69
CA ASP A 244 30.28 -9.93 -30.29
C ASP A 244 29.08 -10.81 -29.88
N ASP A 245 28.47 -10.49 -28.74
CA ASP A 245 27.21 -11.07 -28.27
C ASP A 245 26.29 -9.95 -27.74
N PRO A 246 25.49 -9.32 -28.63
CA PRO A 246 24.58 -8.23 -28.26
C PRO A 246 23.51 -8.66 -27.25
N GLU A 247 23.12 -9.92 -27.28
CA GLU A 247 22.09 -10.47 -26.41
C GLU A 247 22.60 -10.61 -24.98
N MET A 248 23.75 -11.25 -24.79
CA MET A 248 24.37 -11.37 -23.46
C MET A 248 24.77 -10.03 -22.88
N TYR A 249 25.18 -9.07 -23.71
CA TYR A 249 25.42 -7.70 -23.27
C TYR A 249 24.15 -7.08 -22.66
N LYS A 250 23.01 -7.16 -23.36
CA LYS A 250 21.73 -6.62 -22.89
C LYS A 250 21.23 -7.31 -21.62
N ILE A 251 21.48 -8.62 -21.50
CA ILE A 251 21.18 -9.39 -20.27
C ILE A 251 22.05 -8.90 -19.10
N GLY A 252 23.36 -8.73 -19.31
CA GLY A 252 24.25 -8.16 -18.30
C GLY A 252 23.85 -6.75 -17.89
N TYR A 253 23.42 -5.93 -18.86
CA TYR A 253 22.92 -4.58 -18.61
C TYR A 253 21.68 -4.57 -17.72
N ILE A 254 20.63 -5.33 -18.06
CA ILE A 254 19.41 -5.36 -17.23
C ILE A 254 19.67 -5.97 -15.85
N ASP A 255 20.52 -6.99 -15.76
CA ASP A 255 20.91 -7.59 -14.48
C ASP A 255 21.58 -6.56 -13.55
N SER A 256 22.46 -5.72 -14.10
CA SER A 256 23.12 -4.67 -13.32
C SER A 256 22.12 -3.64 -12.76
N ILE A 257 21.10 -3.29 -13.54
CA ILE A 257 20.03 -2.39 -13.13
C ILE A 257 19.17 -3.03 -12.05
N LEU A 258 18.75 -4.29 -12.23
CA LEU A 258 17.93 -5.00 -11.24
C LEU A 258 18.67 -5.19 -9.92
N ILE A 259 19.96 -5.56 -9.96
CA ILE A 259 20.77 -5.71 -8.74
C ILE A 259 20.81 -4.37 -7.99
N LYS A 260 21.05 -3.27 -8.69
CA LYS A 260 21.06 -1.93 -8.08
C LYS A 260 19.68 -1.57 -7.53
N ALA A 261 18.61 -1.81 -8.29
CA ALA A 261 17.25 -1.53 -7.85
C ALA A 261 16.83 -2.37 -6.62
N ILE A 262 17.27 -3.63 -6.53
CA ILE A 262 17.06 -4.47 -5.33
C ILE A 262 17.86 -3.94 -4.14
N GLN A 263 19.14 -3.59 -4.35
CA GLN A 263 20.01 -3.06 -3.29
C GLN A 263 19.53 -1.72 -2.73
N GLU A 264 18.95 -0.88 -3.59
CA GLU A 264 18.42 0.43 -3.24
C GLU A 264 16.94 0.39 -2.85
N GLU A 265 16.30 -0.78 -2.85
CA GLU A 265 14.85 -0.96 -2.62
C GLU A 265 13.96 -0.15 -3.60
N ASN A 266 14.48 0.12 -4.81
CA ASN A 266 13.90 0.99 -5.86
C ASN A 266 13.07 0.24 -6.93
N ILE A 267 12.80 -1.06 -6.78
CA ILE A 267 11.78 -1.74 -7.60
C ILE A 267 10.41 -1.31 -7.06
N GLY A 268 9.37 -1.10 -7.85
CA GLY A 268 8.07 -0.57 -7.36
C GLY A 268 7.31 -1.37 -6.27
N SER A 269 7.90 -2.39 -5.62
CA SER A 269 7.42 -3.03 -4.38
C SER A 269 8.43 -4.09 -3.80
N PRO A 270 9.64 -3.74 -3.33
CA PRO A 270 10.64 -4.69 -2.87
C PRO A 270 10.87 -4.49 -1.37
N GLY A 271 9.79 -4.44 -0.59
CA GLY A 271 9.87 -4.24 0.86
C GLY A 271 9.01 -5.22 1.66
N ARG A 272 8.12 -5.96 0.99
CA ARG A 272 7.05 -6.72 1.65
C ARG A 272 6.89 -8.17 1.17
N GLU A 273 7.95 -8.76 0.58
CA GLU A 273 7.90 -10.13 0.06
C GLU A 273 7.46 -11.12 1.14
N ARG A 274 7.95 -10.93 2.38
CA ARG A 274 7.60 -11.77 3.51
C ARG A 274 6.11 -11.66 3.86
N GLU A 275 5.57 -10.45 3.95
CA GLU A 275 4.19 -10.15 4.31
C GLU A 275 3.24 -10.68 3.23
N ARG A 276 3.53 -10.40 1.95
CA ARG A 276 2.75 -10.90 0.81
C ARG A 276 2.75 -12.42 0.75
N LYS A 277 3.92 -13.05 0.89
CA LYS A 277 4.02 -14.51 0.89
C LYS A 277 3.24 -15.09 2.07
N ALA A 278 3.42 -14.55 3.27
CA ALA A 278 2.71 -15.01 4.46
C ALA A 278 1.18 -14.88 4.29
N PHE A 279 0.71 -13.81 3.64
CA PHE A 279 -0.70 -13.61 3.34
C PHE A 279 -1.20 -14.59 2.27
N LYS A 280 -0.50 -14.75 1.16
CA LYS A 280 -0.81 -15.74 0.12
C LYS A 280 -0.92 -17.16 0.68
N ASP A 281 0.06 -17.59 1.48
CA ASP A 281 0.02 -18.89 2.16
C ASP A 281 -1.23 -19.01 3.07
N THR A 282 -1.67 -17.90 3.69
CA THR A 282 -2.89 -17.87 4.52
C THR A 282 -4.16 -17.99 3.69
N LEU A 283 -4.22 -17.31 2.53
CA LEU A 283 -5.34 -17.41 1.58
C LEU A 283 -5.47 -18.84 1.03
N GLU A 284 -4.35 -19.45 0.64
CA GLU A 284 -4.29 -20.82 0.14
C GLU A 284 -4.73 -21.85 1.21
N GLU A 285 -4.26 -21.70 2.46
CA GLU A 285 -4.69 -22.57 3.57
C GLU A 285 -6.20 -22.48 3.81
N ILE A 286 -6.77 -21.27 3.80
CA ILE A 286 -8.21 -21.05 3.96
C ILE A 286 -8.97 -21.69 2.79
N LEU A 287 -8.51 -21.48 1.56
CA LEU A 287 -9.14 -22.04 0.36
C LEU A 287 -9.17 -23.57 0.40
N GLU A 288 -8.03 -24.21 0.68
CA GLU A 288 -7.89 -25.68 0.77
C GLU A 288 -8.85 -26.28 1.79
N LYS A 289 -8.96 -25.65 2.97
CA LYS A 289 -9.79 -26.15 4.07
C LYS A 289 -11.25 -25.70 4.00
N SER A 290 -11.61 -24.83 3.05
CA SER A 290 -12.94 -24.22 2.96
C SER A 290 -14.07 -25.19 2.61
N GLY A 291 -13.76 -26.40 2.15
CA GLY A 291 -14.77 -27.40 1.78
C GLY A 291 -15.67 -26.95 0.62
N ARG A 292 -15.13 -26.16 -0.33
CA ARG A 292 -15.82 -25.52 -1.47
C ARG A 292 -16.62 -24.26 -1.12
N LYS A 293 -16.47 -23.70 0.09
CA LYS A 293 -17.05 -22.38 0.38
C LYS A 293 -16.43 -21.29 -0.51
N PHE A 294 -15.15 -21.43 -0.84
CA PHE A 294 -14.45 -20.56 -1.78
C PHE A 294 -13.96 -21.37 -3.00
N THR A 295 -13.89 -20.72 -4.14
CA THR A 295 -13.42 -21.30 -5.41
C THR A 295 -12.04 -20.79 -5.83
N SER A 296 -11.59 -19.67 -5.26
CA SER A 296 -10.31 -19.05 -5.54
C SER A 296 -9.75 -18.31 -4.31
N THR A 297 -8.46 -17.98 -4.34
CA THR A 297 -7.84 -17.10 -3.34
C THR A 297 -8.36 -15.67 -3.43
N ASP A 298 -8.87 -15.26 -4.59
CA ASP A 298 -9.51 -13.94 -4.78
C ASP A 298 -10.77 -13.81 -3.92
N GLU A 299 -11.65 -14.82 -3.92
CA GLU A 299 -12.85 -14.79 -3.07
C GLU A 299 -12.49 -14.75 -1.57
N VAL A 300 -11.40 -15.43 -1.18
CA VAL A 300 -10.90 -15.35 0.20
C VAL A 300 -10.36 -13.95 0.49
N PHE A 301 -9.57 -13.37 -0.42
CA PHE A 301 -9.06 -11.99 -0.31
C PHE A 301 -10.19 -10.98 -0.16
N GLU A 302 -11.28 -11.13 -0.92
CA GLU A 302 -12.44 -10.23 -0.85
C GLU A 302 -13.06 -10.16 0.56
N GLU A 303 -13.05 -11.26 1.32
CA GLU A 303 -13.50 -11.26 2.72
C GLU A 303 -12.58 -10.43 3.63
N PHE A 304 -11.26 -10.49 3.40
CA PHE A 304 -10.28 -9.68 4.12
C PHE A 304 -10.40 -8.19 3.75
N ALA A 305 -10.47 -7.87 2.46
CA ALA A 305 -10.67 -6.51 1.96
C ALA A 305 -11.98 -5.91 2.50
N ARG A 306 -13.09 -6.67 2.47
CA ARG A 306 -14.37 -6.25 3.06
C ARG A 306 -14.23 -5.91 4.53
N ALA A 307 -13.56 -6.75 5.32
CA ALA A 307 -13.35 -6.49 6.74
C ALA A 307 -12.43 -5.28 6.99
N ASN A 308 -11.42 -5.07 6.13
CA ASN A 308 -10.51 -3.94 6.15
C ASN A 308 -11.24 -2.61 5.93
N PHE A 309 -11.99 -2.50 4.83
CA PHE A 309 -12.60 -1.24 4.41
C PHE A 309 -13.93 -0.93 5.12
N SER A 310 -14.76 -1.95 5.42
CA SER A 310 -16.06 -1.72 6.09
C SER A 310 -15.96 -1.63 7.62
N GLY A 311 -14.85 -2.06 8.20
CA GLY A 311 -14.75 -2.18 9.66
C GLY A 311 -15.49 -3.39 10.24
N ASN A 312 -16.14 -4.24 9.44
CA ASN A 312 -16.89 -5.38 9.98
C ASN A 312 -16.03 -6.64 10.12
N LEU A 313 -15.34 -6.77 11.26
CA LEU A 313 -14.39 -7.86 11.53
C LEU A 313 -15.06 -9.20 11.86
N LEU A 314 -16.28 -9.16 12.43
CA LEU A 314 -16.92 -10.32 13.02
C LEU A 314 -17.31 -11.40 11.99
N PRO A 315 -17.85 -11.07 10.79
CA PRO A 315 -18.08 -12.05 9.73
C PRO A 315 -16.80 -12.75 9.30
N LEU A 316 -15.71 -12.01 9.07
CA LEU A 316 -14.41 -12.58 8.70
C LEU A 316 -13.91 -13.55 9.78
N ALA A 317 -13.91 -13.12 11.05
CA ALA A 317 -13.49 -13.96 12.17
C ALA A 317 -14.31 -15.25 12.23
N ARG A 318 -15.64 -15.18 12.12
CA ARG A 318 -16.51 -16.37 12.10
C ARG A 318 -16.23 -17.28 10.91
N THR A 319 -16.02 -16.71 9.73
CA THR A 319 -15.64 -17.46 8.53
C THR A 319 -14.35 -18.25 8.76
N ILE A 320 -13.31 -17.59 9.27
CA ILE A 320 -12.01 -18.20 9.54
C ILE A 320 -12.13 -19.29 10.61
N GLU A 321 -12.83 -19.02 11.71
CA GLU A 321 -13.01 -19.98 12.82
C GLU A 321 -13.81 -21.23 12.39
N ASN A 322 -14.78 -21.05 11.49
CA ASN A 322 -15.55 -22.18 10.94
C ASN A 322 -14.72 -23.06 9.99
N ILE A 323 -13.76 -22.47 9.27
CA ILE A 323 -12.92 -23.19 8.30
C ILE A 323 -11.71 -23.83 8.96
N LEU A 324 -10.98 -23.07 9.78
CA LEU A 324 -9.69 -23.46 10.36
C LEU A 324 -9.80 -23.95 11.81
N GLY A 325 -10.98 -23.84 12.41
CA GLY A 325 -11.25 -24.24 13.79
C GLY A 325 -11.06 -23.12 14.81
N LYS A 326 -11.46 -23.43 16.06
CA LYS A 326 -11.50 -22.45 17.15
C LYS A 326 -10.12 -21.87 17.47
N GLY A 327 -10.03 -20.55 17.56
CA GLY A 327 -8.84 -19.77 17.85
C GLY A 327 -7.96 -19.45 16.64
N ALA A 328 -8.33 -19.90 15.43
CA ALA A 328 -7.55 -19.65 14.22
C ALA A 328 -7.42 -18.16 13.89
N PHE A 329 -8.47 -17.36 14.10
CA PHE A 329 -8.40 -15.92 13.81
C PHE A 329 -7.35 -15.23 14.67
N ARG A 330 -7.25 -15.61 15.96
CA ARG A 330 -6.22 -15.09 16.87
C ARG A 330 -4.82 -15.58 16.48
N LYS A 331 -4.68 -16.80 15.98
CA LYS A 331 -3.39 -17.30 15.47
C LYS A 331 -2.91 -16.49 14.26
N ILE A 332 -3.82 -16.15 13.34
CA ILE A 332 -3.52 -15.24 12.23
C ILE A 332 -3.12 -13.87 12.77
N ALA A 333 -3.88 -13.31 13.73
CA ALA A 333 -3.53 -12.03 14.37
C ALA A 333 -2.10 -12.00 14.90
N ASN A 334 -1.68 -13.06 15.59
CA ASN A 334 -0.33 -13.19 16.14
C ASN A 334 0.73 -13.43 15.06
N LYS A 335 0.39 -14.16 13.98
CA LYS A 335 1.30 -14.40 12.84
C LYS A 335 1.69 -13.09 12.15
N PHE A 336 0.77 -12.12 12.10
CA PHE A 336 0.95 -10.80 11.48
C PHE A 336 1.06 -9.69 12.54
N ARG A 337 1.62 -10.00 13.72
CA ARG A 337 1.87 -9.01 14.77
C ARG A 337 3.19 -8.32 14.53
N GLN A 338 3.23 -7.00 14.71
CA GLN A 338 4.47 -6.25 14.88
C GLN A 338 4.65 -5.90 16.37
N GLU A 339 5.85 -6.15 16.87
CA GLU A 339 6.30 -5.70 18.19
C GLU A 339 7.02 -4.38 18.01
N PHE A 340 6.87 -3.46 18.96
CA PHE A 340 7.77 -2.31 19.03
C PHE A 340 9.17 -2.83 19.32
N SER A 341 10.12 -2.54 18.44
CA SER A 341 11.54 -2.74 18.74
C SER A 341 11.98 -1.51 19.53
N ASP A 342 12.54 -1.74 20.72
CA ASP A 342 13.20 -0.70 21.54
C ASP A 342 14.30 0.05 20.76
#